data_AF-A0A7S2JJ78-F1
#
_entry.id   AF-A0A7S2JJ78-F1
#
_cell.length_a   1.000
_cell.length_b   1.000
_cell.length_c   1.000
_cell.angle_alpha   90.00
_cell.angle_beta   90.00
_cell.angle_gamma   90.00
#
_symmetry.space_group_name_H-M   'P 1'
#
loop_
_entity.id
_entity.type
_entity.pdbx_description
1 polymer ?
#
loop_
_entity_poly.entity_id
_entity_poly.type
_entity_poly.pdbx_seq_one_letter_code
_entity_poly.pdbx_strand_id
1 'polypeptide(L)'
;GDMPIYAFGASSGGDAVGRLAKLAGIGRRLKCRIPQIMAVLGTPTFEAELPDGKTAKWAAPPTLFIHMPRDQRTVHRLAMALPELQSGGVIAAELHCDPQPITGDFFASRVEGVTAEQSRALAEALKTKGLVNASGFLLGDPRRSAKWRDALVKSGVPNALNDNLRPDQSRLNEEMNVAWAMHEMCATHAGIMLDFCEDPAGTCVRHGWKCGPAAGAGAGAGAGA
;
A
#
# COMPACT_ATOMS: atom_id res chain seq x y z
N GLY A 1 8.54 13.56 -23.57
CA GLY A 1 9.56 12.74 -22.91
C GLY A 1 9.05 11.32 -22.87
N ASP A 2 9.88 10.37 -23.28
CA ASP A 2 9.52 8.96 -23.50
C ASP A 2 9.84 8.06 -22.30
N MET A 3 10.02 8.66 -21.13
CA MET A 3 10.36 7.91 -19.91
C MET A 3 9.15 7.08 -19.42
N PRO A 4 9.39 5.88 -18.89
CA PRO A 4 8.33 5.06 -18.30
C PRO A 4 7.66 5.80 -17.15
N ILE A 5 6.32 5.76 -17.11
CA ILE A 5 5.56 6.34 -16.00
C ILE A 5 5.20 5.21 -15.05
N TYR A 6 5.57 5.38 -13.78
CA TYR A 6 5.08 4.58 -12.66
C TYR A 6 4.21 5.47 -11.79
N ALA A 7 3.11 4.94 -11.26
CA ALA A 7 2.20 5.71 -10.43
C ALA A 7 1.95 5.02 -9.10
N PHE A 8 2.12 5.77 -8.02
CA PHE A 8 1.86 5.35 -6.65
C PHE A 8 0.83 6.28 -6.02
N GLY A 9 -0.05 5.74 -5.20
CA GLY A 9 -0.90 6.55 -4.35
C GLY A 9 -1.55 5.72 -3.25
N ALA A 10 -1.75 6.33 -2.08
CA ALA A 10 -2.42 5.71 -0.94
C ALA A 10 -3.83 6.30 -0.75
N SER A 11 -4.79 5.47 -0.37
CA SER A 11 -6.19 5.85 -0.11
C SER A 11 -6.79 6.64 -1.30
N SER A 12 -7.16 7.91 -1.12
CA SER A 12 -7.65 8.78 -2.20
C SER A 12 -6.62 8.94 -3.35
N GLY A 13 -5.33 8.95 -3.03
CA GLY A 13 -4.26 8.90 -4.02
C GLY A 13 -4.24 7.58 -4.79
N GLY A 14 -4.59 6.47 -4.14
CA GLY A 14 -4.72 5.16 -4.81
C GLY A 14 -5.87 5.14 -5.82
N ASP A 15 -7.00 5.78 -5.49
CA ASP A 15 -8.11 5.96 -6.43
C ASP A 15 -7.69 6.86 -7.61
N ALA A 16 -6.98 7.96 -7.33
CA ALA A 16 -6.44 8.84 -8.35
C ALA A 16 -5.56 8.08 -9.34
N VAL A 17 -4.61 7.27 -8.85
CA VAL A 17 -3.77 6.41 -9.70
C VAL A 17 -4.59 5.41 -10.51
N GLY A 18 -5.66 4.86 -9.93
CA GLY A 18 -6.61 4.02 -10.64
C GLY A 18 -7.30 4.73 -11.82
N ARG A 19 -7.67 6.00 -11.64
CA ARG A 19 -8.27 6.85 -12.68
C ARG A 19 -7.25 7.30 -13.73
N LEU A 20 -6.01 7.59 -13.34
CA LEU A 20 -4.94 7.96 -14.28
C LEU A 20 -4.73 6.88 -15.36
N ALA A 21 -4.88 5.60 -14.99
CA ALA A 21 -4.80 4.49 -15.95
C ALA A 21 -5.87 4.53 -17.06
N LYS A 22 -7.01 5.18 -16.80
CA LYS A 22 -8.13 5.34 -17.74
C LYS A 22 -7.97 6.55 -18.67
N LEU A 23 -7.03 7.45 -18.40
CA LEU A 23 -6.82 8.64 -19.23
C LEU A 23 -5.87 8.30 -20.38
N ALA A 24 -6.34 8.37 -21.63
CA ALA A 24 -5.56 7.94 -22.80
C ALA A 24 -4.16 8.57 -22.90
N GLY A 25 -4.01 9.85 -22.50
CA GLY A 25 -2.71 10.56 -22.52
C GLY A 25 -1.69 10.06 -21.50
N ILE A 26 -2.13 9.37 -20.44
CA ILE A 26 -1.27 8.85 -19.35
C ILE A 26 -1.29 7.32 -19.34
N GLY A 27 -2.47 6.70 -19.33
CA GLY A 27 -2.67 5.25 -19.26
C GLY A 27 -1.91 4.46 -20.30
N ARG A 28 -1.79 4.97 -21.53
CA ARG A 28 -1.01 4.33 -22.61
C ARG A 28 0.52 4.30 -22.34
N ARG A 29 1.00 5.18 -21.46
CA ARG A 29 2.42 5.30 -21.06
C ARG A 29 2.69 4.78 -19.65
N LEU A 30 1.63 4.48 -18.89
CA LEU A 30 1.71 3.96 -17.53
C LEU A 30 2.19 2.51 -17.59
N LYS A 31 3.38 2.25 -17.05
CA LYS A 31 4.02 0.93 -17.06
C LYS A 31 3.71 0.10 -15.81
N CYS A 32 3.31 0.75 -14.73
CA CYS A 32 2.98 0.11 -13.47
C CYS A 32 2.13 1.05 -12.61
N ARG A 33 1.24 0.48 -11.79
CA ARG A 33 0.53 1.23 -10.76
C ARG A 33 0.53 0.51 -9.42
N ILE A 34 0.65 1.29 -8.34
CA ILE A 34 0.66 0.82 -6.96
C ILE A 34 -0.38 1.60 -6.15
N PRO A 35 -1.63 1.15 -6.11
CA PRO A 35 -2.62 1.64 -5.16
C PRO A 35 -2.38 1.02 -3.78
N GLN A 36 -1.97 1.82 -2.79
CA GLN A 36 -1.95 1.41 -1.39
C GLN A 36 -3.28 1.69 -0.71
N ILE A 37 -3.69 0.79 0.21
CA ILE A 37 -4.89 0.87 1.05
C ILE A 37 -6.14 1.29 0.26
N MET A 38 -6.18 0.88 -1.00
CA MET A 38 -7.24 1.22 -1.94
C MET A 38 -7.38 0.10 -2.95
N ALA A 39 -8.61 -0.34 -3.15
CA ALA A 39 -8.95 -1.19 -4.28
C ALA A 39 -9.27 -0.31 -5.48
N VAL A 40 -8.60 -0.57 -6.61
CA VAL A 40 -8.93 0.05 -7.89
C VAL A 40 -9.76 -0.95 -8.68
N LEU A 41 -11.06 -0.69 -8.74
CA LEU A 41 -11.98 -1.44 -9.59
C LEU A 41 -11.79 -0.97 -11.04
N GLY A 42 -11.44 -1.89 -11.93
CA GLY A 42 -11.21 -1.58 -13.32
C GLY A 42 -11.10 -2.83 -14.17
N THR A 43 -11.42 -2.66 -15.45
CA THR A 43 -11.34 -3.68 -16.48
C THR A 43 -9.89 -3.92 -16.91
N PRO A 44 -9.58 -5.11 -17.47
CA PRO A 44 -8.24 -5.42 -17.99
C PRO A 44 -7.84 -4.60 -19.22
N THR A 45 -8.80 -3.95 -19.87
CA THR A 45 -8.59 -3.08 -21.03
C THR A 45 -9.39 -1.80 -20.89
N PHE A 46 -8.85 -0.72 -21.45
CA PHE A 46 -9.47 0.60 -21.53
C PHE A 46 -9.66 1.02 -22.98
N GLU A 47 -10.64 1.89 -23.22
CA GLU A 47 -10.98 2.42 -24.53
C GLU A 47 -11.39 3.89 -24.38
N ALA A 48 -10.93 4.74 -25.30
CA ALA A 48 -11.33 6.14 -25.38
C ALA A 48 -11.20 6.70 -26.80
N GLU A 49 -12.03 7.67 -27.14
CA GLU A 49 -11.87 8.48 -28.35
C GLU A 49 -10.75 9.51 -28.15
N LEU A 50 -9.91 9.66 -29.16
CA LEU A 50 -8.80 10.60 -29.20
C LEU A 50 -9.23 11.91 -29.88
N PRO A 51 -8.49 13.02 -29.70
CA PRO A 51 -8.81 14.30 -30.34
C PRO A 51 -8.84 14.27 -31.88
N ASP A 52 -8.24 13.25 -32.51
CA ASP A 52 -8.27 13.04 -33.96
C ASP A 52 -9.48 12.22 -34.43
N GLY A 53 -10.45 11.95 -33.55
CA GLY A 53 -11.67 11.20 -33.82
C GLY A 53 -11.47 9.68 -33.88
N LYS A 54 -10.27 9.17 -33.58
CA LYS A 54 -9.99 7.73 -33.57
C LYS A 54 -10.20 7.13 -32.19
N THR A 55 -10.63 5.89 -32.15
CA THR A 55 -10.71 5.12 -30.91
C THR A 55 -9.38 4.45 -30.60
N ALA A 56 -8.87 4.64 -29.38
CA ALA A 56 -7.70 3.96 -28.86
C ALA A 56 -8.10 2.94 -27.80
N LYS A 57 -7.48 1.76 -27.87
CA LYS A 57 -7.57 0.71 -26.85
C LYS A 57 -6.21 0.45 -26.24
N TRP A 58 -6.14 0.22 -24.93
CA TRP A 58 -4.90 -0.15 -24.24
C TRP A 58 -5.18 -1.06 -23.05
N ALA A 59 -4.22 -1.90 -22.70
CA ALA A 59 -4.31 -2.78 -21.54
C ALA A 59 -4.18 -1.99 -20.23
N ALA A 60 -4.74 -2.54 -19.14
CA ALA A 60 -4.43 -2.06 -17.81
C ALA A 60 -2.95 -2.35 -17.49
N PRO A 61 -2.26 -1.43 -16.80
CA PRO A 61 -0.88 -1.65 -16.42
C PRO A 61 -0.79 -2.76 -15.35
N PRO A 62 0.38 -3.43 -15.24
CA PRO A 62 0.71 -4.22 -14.07
C PRO A 62 0.36 -3.49 -12.77
N THR A 63 -0.28 -4.21 -11.85
CA THR A 63 -0.86 -3.61 -10.64
C THR A 63 -0.40 -4.36 -9.39
N LEU A 64 0.34 -3.69 -8.52
CA LEU A 64 0.65 -4.21 -7.19
C LEU A 64 -0.25 -3.52 -6.17
N PHE A 65 -1.24 -4.24 -5.65
CA PHE A 65 -2.02 -3.76 -4.53
C PHE A 65 -1.22 -3.91 -3.24
N ILE A 66 -1.18 -2.88 -2.43
CA ILE A 66 -0.64 -3.00 -1.07
C ILE A 66 -1.73 -2.59 -0.12
N HIS A 67 -2.04 -3.43 0.85
CA HIS A 67 -3.08 -3.11 1.81
C HIS A 67 -2.77 -3.68 3.16
N MET A 68 -3.58 -3.32 4.14
CA MET A 68 -3.46 -3.84 5.48
C MET A 68 -4.55 -4.87 5.71
N PRO A 69 -4.23 -6.05 6.30
CA PRO A 69 -5.19 -7.15 6.44
C PRO A 69 -6.35 -6.85 7.39
N ARG A 70 -6.23 -5.87 8.31
CA ARG A 70 -7.37 -5.48 9.17
C ARG A 70 -8.29 -4.44 8.57
N ASP A 71 -7.93 -3.84 7.42
CA ASP A 71 -8.83 -2.99 6.64
C ASP A 71 -9.80 -3.84 5.81
N GLN A 72 -10.83 -4.34 6.48
CA GLN A 72 -11.83 -5.25 5.89
C GLN A 72 -12.54 -4.65 4.67
N ARG A 73 -12.71 -3.33 4.64
CA ARG A 73 -13.35 -2.65 3.50
C ARG A 73 -12.47 -2.77 2.25
N THR A 74 -11.17 -2.53 2.39
CA THR A 74 -10.23 -2.66 1.27
C THR A 74 -10.03 -4.11 0.87
N VAL A 75 -9.85 -5.01 1.84
CA VAL A 75 -9.74 -6.46 1.60
C VAL A 75 -10.91 -6.99 0.79
N HIS A 76 -12.15 -6.67 1.19
CA HIS A 76 -13.33 -7.12 0.47
C HIS A 76 -13.38 -6.63 -0.98
N ARG A 77 -12.96 -5.38 -1.23
CA ARG A 77 -12.93 -4.82 -2.58
C ARG A 77 -11.81 -5.42 -3.44
N LEU A 78 -10.66 -5.73 -2.85
CA LEU A 78 -9.55 -6.38 -3.55
C LEU A 78 -9.87 -7.82 -3.94
N ALA A 79 -10.63 -8.54 -3.12
CA ALA A 79 -11.11 -9.88 -3.44
C ALA A 79 -11.94 -9.93 -4.73
N MET A 80 -12.51 -8.79 -5.18
CA MET A 80 -13.16 -8.67 -6.48
C MET A 80 -12.20 -8.16 -7.57
N ALA A 81 -11.41 -7.12 -7.27
CA ALA A 81 -10.55 -6.45 -8.24
C ALA A 81 -9.40 -7.33 -8.75
N LEU A 82 -8.75 -8.08 -7.86
CA LEU A 82 -7.55 -8.83 -8.18
C LEU A 82 -7.84 -9.99 -9.17
N PRO A 83 -8.85 -10.86 -8.93
CA PRO A 83 -9.20 -11.92 -9.88
C PRO A 83 -9.65 -11.38 -11.25
N GLU A 84 -10.38 -10.26 -11.28
CA GLU A 84 -10.82 -9.63 -12.54
C GLU A 84 -9.62 -9.24 -13.41
N LEU A 85 -8.62 -8.56 -12.82
CA LEU A 85 -7.40 -8.18 -13.53
C LEU A 85 -6.59 -9.41 -13.97
N GLN A 86 -6.40 -10.37 -13.07
CA GLN A 86 -5.63 -11.59 -13.36
C GLN A 86 -6.26 -12.43 -14.46
N SER A 87 -7.58 -12.65 -14.41
CA SER A 87 -8.31 -13.40 -15.44
C SER A 87 -8.33 -12.70 -16.80
N GLY A 88 -8.25 -11.36 -16.80
CA GLY A 88 -8.14 -10.53 -18.00
C GLY A 88 -6.71 -10.39 -18.55
N GLY A 89 -5.73 -11.12 -17.99
CA GLY A 89 -4.37 -11.15 -18.50
C GLY A 89 -3.44 -10.06 -17.97
N VAL A 90 -3.86 -9.29 -16.96
CA VAL A 90 -3.03 -8.27 -16.32
C VAL A 90 -2.18 -8.94 -15.23
N ILE A 91 -0.87 -8.66 -15.20
CA ILE A 91 -0.01 -9.05 -14.09
C ILE A 91 -0.41 -8.22 -12.87
N ALA A 92 -1.08 -8.85 -11.92
CA ALA A 92 -1.57 -8.20 -10.72
C ALA A 92 -1.28 -9.04 -9.48
N ALA A 93 -0.80 -8.40 -8.41
CA ALA A 93 -0.46 -9.06 -7.15
C ALA A 93 -0.94 -8.22 -5.97
N GLU A 94 -0.95 -8.83 -4.79
CA GLU A 94 -1.16 -8.12 -3.53
C GLU A 94 -0.02 -8.36 -2.56
N LEU A 95 0.22 -7.38 -1.68
CA LEU A 95 1.18 -7.44 -0.61
C LEU A 95 0.59 -6.82 0.66
N HIS A 96 0.84 -7.45 1.80
CA HIS A 96 0.29 -6.99 3.06
C HIS A 96 1.29 -6.15 3.84
N CYS A 97 0.82 -5.02 4.37
CA CYS A 97 1.42 -4.40 5.52
C CYS A 97 0.80 -4.98 6.78
N ASP A 98 1.41 -6.08 7.24
CA ASP A 98 0.96 -6.86 8.39
C ASP A 98 1.08 -6.08 9.72
N PRO A 99 0.34 -6.49 10.77
CA PRO A 99 0.50 -5.93 12.10
C PRO A 99 1.96 -5.99 12.55
N GLN A 100 2.41 -4.96 13.26
CA GLN A 100 3.79 -4.85 13.70
C GLN A 100 3.84 -4.70 15.22
N PRO A 101 4.82 -5.33 15.89
CA PRO A 101 5.01 -5.15 17.32
C PRO A 101 5.57 -3.76 17.59
N ILE A 102 5.03 -3.09 18.61
CA ILE A 102 5.57 -1.83 19.12
C ILE A 102 6.67 -2.16 20.12
N THR A 103 7.89 -2.31 19.60
CA THR A 103 9.14 -2.50 20.35
C THR A 103 9.77 -1.16 20.75
N GLY A 104 10.82 -1.19 21.58
CA GLY A 104 11.48 0.01 22.07
C GLY A 104 12.11 0.90 20.97
N ASP A 105 12.37 0.36 19.79
CA ASP A 105 12.91 1.03 18.60
C ASP A 105 11.84 1.37 17.55
N PHE A 106 10.58 0.95 17.76
CA PHE A 106 9.51 1.08 16.77
C PHE A 106 9.30 2.52 16.29
N PHE A 107 9.18 3.49 17.20
CA PHE A 107 8.95 4.88 16.81
C PHE A 107 10.23 5.57 16.33
N ALA A 108 11.39 5.28 16.93
CA ALA A 108 12.67 5.90 16.53
C ALA A 108 13.08 5.52 15.09
N SER A 109 12.72 4.33 14.63
CA SER A 109 13.00 3.87 13.26
C SER A 109 12.04 4.41 12.20
N ARG A 110 10.93 5.04 12.59
CA ARG A 110 9.81 5.39 11.70
C ARG A 110 9.45 6.87 11.73
N VAL A 111 9.63 7.51 12.88
CA VAL A 111 9.26 8.90 13.10
C VAL A 111 10.53 9.73 13.23
N GLU A 112 10.79 10.52 12.19
CA GLU A 112 11.85 11.53 12.24
C GLU A 112 11.66 12.45 13.46
N GLY A 113 12.74 12.64 14.21
CA GLY A 113 12.77 13.46 15.42
C GLY A 113 12.52 12.68 16.72
N VAL A 114 12.12 11.41 16.67
CA VAL A 114 11.99 10.56 17.85
C VAL A 114 13.33 9.92 18.20
N THR A 115 13.85 10.17 19.41
CA THR A 115 15.07 9.52 19.90
C THR A 115 14.82 8.07 20.33
N ALA A 116 15.89 7.28 20.47
CA ALA A 116 15.80 5.92 20.99
C ALA A 116 15.18 5.89 22.41
N GLU A 117 15.55 6.84 23.27
CA GLU A 117 15.00 6.96 24.63
C GLU A 117 13.51 7.27 24.61
N GLN A 118 13.08 8.20 23.76
CA GLN A 118 11.67 8.56 23.59
C GLN A 118 10.86 7.37 23.06
N SER A 119 11.37 6.65 22.07
CA SER A 119 10.72 5.46 21.52
C SER A 119 10.54 4.36 22.58
N ARG A 120 11.56 4.10 23.41
CA ARG A 120 11.44 3.18 24.55
C ARG A 120 10.37 3.64 25.54
N ALA A 121 10.33 4.93 25.86
CA ALA A 121 9.33 5.49 26.77
C ALA A 121 7.89 5.35 26.23
N LEU A 122 7.68 5.56 24.94
CA LEU A 122 6.38 5.35 24.27
C LEU A 122 5.95 3.88 24.34
N ALA A 123 6.85 2.95 23.99
CA ALA A 123 6.57 1.52 24.01
C ALA A 123 6.25 1.01 25.43
N GLU A 124 7.05 1.41 26.43
CA GLU A 124 6.81 1.05 27.83
C GLU A 124 5.52 1.66 28.39
N ALA A 125 5.12 2.86 27.94
CA ALA A 125 3.84 3.46 28.33
C ALA A 125 2.64 2.62 27.85
N LEU A 126 2.68 2.13 26.61
CA LEU A 126 1.64 1.25 26.06
C LEU A 126 1.59 -0.09 26.78
N LYS A 127 2.76 -0.69 27.05
CA LYS A 127 2.90 -1.95 27.78
C LYS A 127 2.38 -1.86 29.22
N THR A 128 2.79 -0.82 29.95
CA THR A 128 2.35 -0.56 31.34
C THR A 128 0.83 -0.36 31.42
N LYS A 129 0.20 0.14 30.36
CA LYS A 129 -1.25 0.29 30.27
C LYS A 129 -1.98 -0.95 29.75
N GLY A 130 -1.28 -2.04 29.46
CA GLY A 130 -1.87 -3.27 28.95
C GLY A 130 -2.55 -3.09 27.60
N LEU A 131 -2.02 -2.19 26.76
CA LEU A 131 -2.56 -1.90 25.43
C LEU A 131 -1.90 -2.73 24.32
N VAL A 132 -0.76 -3.33 24.64
CA VAL A 132 -0.05 -4.30 23.81
C VAL A 132 0.07 -5.64 24.54
N ASN A 133 0.17 -6.73 23.79
CA ASN A 133 0.44 -8.05 24.34
C ASN A 133 1.93 -8.22 24.70
N ALA A 134 2.30 -9.42 25.20
CA ALA A 134 3.68 -9.71 25.61
C ALA A 134 4.70 -9.58 24.46
N SER A 135 4.27 -9.77 23.21
CA SER A 135 5.08 -9.64 22.00
C SER A 135 5.05 -8.23 21.40
N GLY A 136 4.39 -7.26 22.04
CA GLY A 136 4.33 -5.86 21.61
C GLY A 136 3.22 -5.54 20.61
N PHE A 137 2.37 -6.49 20.21
CA PHE A 137 1.25 -6.21 19.30
C PHE A 137 0.10 -5.53 20.04
N LEU A 138 -0.47 -4.50 19.42
CA LEU A 138 -1.68 -3.83 19.91
C LEU A 138 -2.82 -4.83 20.12
N LEU A 139 -3.54 -4.65 21.23
CA LEU A 139 -4.69 -5.49 21.63
C LEU A 139 -6.03 -4.95 21.12
N GLY A 140 -6.06 -3.73 20.61
CA GLY A 140 -7.28 -3.12 20.07
C GLY A 140 -6.99 -2.05 19.03
N ASP A 141 -8.03 -1.77 18.23
CA ASP A 141 -7.98 -0.80 17.14
C ASP A 141 -7.76 0.63 17.69
N PRO A 142 -6.63 1.30 17.36
CA PRO A 142 -6.32 2.65 17.84
C PRO A 142 -7.27 3.72 17.27
N ARG A 143 -8.02 3.43 16.20
CA ARG A 143 -9.08 4.31 15.69
C ARG A 143 -10.37 4.23 16.49
N ARG A 144 -10.62 3.11 17.18
CA ARG A 144 -11.82 2.90 18.01
C ARG A 144 -11.60 3.21 19.50
N SER A 145 -10.34 3.39 19.92
CA SER A 145 -9.99 3.63 21.31
C SER A 145 -9.04 4.82 21.44
N ALA A 146 -9.33 5.73 22.37
CA ALA A 146 -8.44 6.82 22.71
C ALA A 146 -7.49 6.52 23.88
N LYS A 147 -7.63 5.37 24.55
CA LYS A 147 -6.86 5.04 25.78
C LYS A 147 -5.35 5.07 25.60
N TRP A 148 -4.87 4.77 24.38
CA TRP A 148 -3.45 4.81 24.06
C TRP A 148 -2.91 6.23 24.03
N ARG A 149 -3.73 7.23 23.66
CA ARG A 149 -3.31 8.64 23.65
C ARG A 149 -2.94 9.10 25.05
N ASP A 150 -3.76 8.76 26.05
CA ASP A 150 -3.47 9.05 27.45
C ASP A 150 -2.19 8.37 27.95
N ALA A 151 -1.90 7.17 27.45
CA ALA A 151 -0.67 6.45 27.76
C ALA A 151 0.55 7.21 27.20
N LEU A 152 0.49 7.61 25.92
CA LEU A 152 1.60 8.34 25.29
C LEU A 152 1.78 9.73 25.90
N VAL A 153 0.72 10.48 26.21
CA VAL A 153 0.83 11.79 26.85
C VAL A 153 1.58 11.69 28.19
N LYS A 154 1.34 10.64 28.97
CA LYS A 154 2.04 10.40 30.25
C LYS A 154 3.54 10.11 30.10
N SER A 155 4.00 9.71 28.92
CA SER A 155 5.44 9.58 28.65
C SER A 155 6.15 10.94 28.51
N GLY A 156 5.40 12.04 28.31
CA GLY A 156 5.94 13.37 28.01
C GLY A 156 6.45 13.54 26.57
N VAL A 157 6.57 12.45 25.80
CA VAL A 157 7.12 12.47 24.45
C VAL A 157 6.27 13.27 23.46
N PRO A 158 4.93 13.11 23.39
CA PRO A 158 4.11 13.91 22.48
C PRO A 158 4.29 15.42 22.68
N ASN A 159 4.38 15.88 23.93
CA ASN A 159 4.62 17.29 24.24
C ASN A 159 6.00 17.76 23.76
N ALA A 160 7.04 16.95 23.95
CA ALA A 160 8.39 17.26 23.47
C ALA A 160 8.48 17.35 21.94
N LEU A 161 7.63 16.61 21.23
CA LEU A 161 7.54 16.61 19.77
C LEU A 161 6.54 17.63 19.21
N ASN A 162 5.78 18.33 20.08
CA ASN A 162 4.63 19.13 19.69
C ASN A 162 3.61 18.33 18.83
N ASP A 163 3.44 17.04 19.16
CA ASP A 163 2.54 16.13 18.46
C ASP A 163 1.18 16.08 19.19
N ASN A 164 0.10 16.36 18.46
CA ASN A 164 -1.26 16.51 19.02
C ASN A 164 -2.06 15.20 19.09
N LEU A 165 -1.49 14.07 18.63
CA LEU A 165 -2.11 12.74 18.58
C LEU A 165 -3.44 12.66 17.81
N ARG A 166 -3.76 13.65 16.97
CA ARG A 166 -4.98 13.68 16.15
C ARG A 166 -4.75 12.92 14.84
N PRO A 167 -5.77 12.19 14.35
CA PRO A 167 -5.73 11.61 13.02
C PRO A 167 -5.38 12.64 11.95
N ASP A 168 -4.60 12.22 10.96
CA ASP A 168 -4.16 12.99 9.80
C ASP A 168 -3.24 14.18 10.13
N GLN A 169 -2.84 14.34 11.39
CA GLN A 169 -2.01 15.46 11.87
C GLN A 169 -0.82 15.01 12.72
N SER A 170 -0.83 13.75 13.18
CA SER A 170 0.12 13.22 14.15
C SER A 170 0.88 12.04 13.57
N ARG A 171 2.21 12.15 13.57
CA ARG A 171 3.08 11.06 13.11
C ARG A 171 2.95 9.85 14.03
N LEU A 172 2.83 10.09 15.35
CA LEU A 172 2.61 9.02 16.31
C LEU A 172 1.26 8.33 16.12
N ASN A 173 0.19 9.07 15.80
CA ASN A 173 -1.13 8.49 15.52
C ASN A 173 -1.09 7.58 14.28
N GLU A 174 -0.45 8.01 13.21
CA GLU A 174 -0.38 7.20 11.99
C GLU A 174 0.46 5.94 12.19
N GLU A 175 1.57 6.02 12.94
CA GLU A 175 2.34 4.81 13.27
C GLU A 175 1.55 3.81 14.14
N MET A 176 0.59 4.27 14.96
CA MET A 176 -0.32 3.35 15.65
C MET A 176 -1.25 2.61 14.67
N ASN A 177 -1.70 3.28 13.61
CA ASN A 177 -2.49 2.66 12.54
C ASN A 177 -1.67 1.64 11.75
N VAL A 178 -0.39 1.95 11.48
CA VAL A 178 0.57 1.01 10.87
C VAL A 178 0.78 -0.21 11.76
N ALA A 179 1.05 -0.03 13.05
CA ALA A 179 1.24 -1.13 14.01
C ALA A 179 -0.01 -2.03 14.10
N TRP A 180 -1.21 -1.44 14.06
CA TRP A 180 -2.45 -2.19 14.05
C TRP A 180 -2.76 -2.84 12.69
N ALA A 181 -2.11 -2.41 11.61
CA ALA A 181 -2.41 -2.76 10.24
C ALA A 181 -3.85 -2.41 9.83
N MET A 182 -4.20 -1.13 9.95
CA MET A 182 -5.45 -0.58 9.46
C MET A 182 -5.20 0.70 8.66
N HIS A 183 -5.73 0.74 7.43
CA HIS A 183 -5.93 1.92 6.59
C HIS A 183 -4.88 3.05 6.71
N GLU A 184 -3.59 2.75 6.61
CA GLU A 184 -2.51 3.75 6.63
C GLU A 184 -1.46 3.45 5.56
N MET A 185 -0.77 4.48 5.07
CA MET A 185 0.35 4.34 4.14
C MET A 185 1.49 3.59 4.82
N CYS A 186 2.18 2.75 4.05
CA CYS A 186 3.20 1.86 4.60
C CYS A 186 4.44 1.86 3.70
N ALA A 187 5.58 2.20 4.30
CA ALA A 187 6.87 2.29 3.61
C ALA A 187 7.63 0.95 3.53
N THR A 188 7.17 -0.09 4.26
CA THR A 188 7.89 -1.37 4.43
C THR A 188 8.28 -2.04 3.10
N HIS A 189 7.53 -1.80 2.04
CA HIS A 189 7.65 -2.51 0.77
C HIS A 189 8.19 -1.66 -0.39
N ALA A 190 8.80 -0.50 -0.11
CA ALA A 190 9.24 0.43 -1.13
C ALA A 190 10.21 -0.20 -2.17
N GLY A 191 11.12 -1.08 -1.75
CA GLY A 191 12.00 -1.81 -2.68
C GLY A 191 11.22 -2.75 -3.61
N ILE A 192 10.37 -3.60 -3.03
CA ILE A 192 9.53 -4.57 -3.76
C ILE A 192 8.56 -3.85 -4.73
N MET A 193 8.05 -2.68 -4.33
CA MET A 193 7.23 -1.82 -5.18
C MET A 193 7.95 -1.41 -6.46
N LEU A 194 9.21 -0.98 -6.34
CA LEU A 194 10.02 -0.60 -7.49
C LEU A 194 10.37 -1.82 -8.35
N ASP A 195 10.82 -2.91 -7.71
CA ASP A 195 11.12 -4.18 -8.39
C ASP A 195 9.93 -4.69 -9.23
N PHE A 196 8.72 -4.63 -8.67
CA PHE A 196 7.50 -5.02 -9.37
C PHE A 196 7.22 -4.10 -10.56
N CYS A 197 7.45 -2.79 -10.44
CA CYS A 197 7.21 -1.88 -11.54
C CYS A 197 8.25 -2.00 -12.68
N GLU A 198 9.48 -2.40 -12.35
CA GLU A 198 10.55 -2.63 -13.32
C GLU A 198 10.44 -4.00 -14.01
N ASP A 199 10.12 -5.05 -13.26
CA ASP A 199 9.91 -6.41 -13.76
C ASP A 199 8.76 -7.12 -13.01
N PRO A 200 7.50 -6.90 -13.44
CA PRO A 200 6.33 -7.47 -12.76
C PRO A 200 6.35 -9.00 -12.76
N ALA A 201 6.66 -9.61 -13.90
CA ALA A 201 6.64 -11.06 -14.06
C ALA A 201 7.74 -11.73 -13.26
N GLY A 202 8.99 -11.24 -13.36
CA GLY A 202 10.10 -11.79 -12.61
C GLY A 202 9.97 -11.55 -11.11
N THR A 203 9.39 -10.41 -10.68
CA THR A 203 9.07 -10.18 -9.27
C THR A 203 8.05 -11.18 -8.74
N CYS A 204 6.99 -11.47 -9.50
CA CYS A 204 6.04 -12.52 -9.15
C CYS A 204 6.71 -13.90 -9.00
N VAL A 205 7.63 -14.26 -9.90
CA VAL A 205 8.39 -15.51 -9.80
C VAL A 205 9.30 -15.52 -8.57
N ARG A 206 10.08 -14.46 -8.34
CA ARG A 206 11.02 -14.33 -7.21
C ARG A 206 10.33 -14.48 -5.86
N HIS A 207 9.10 -13.98 -5.73
CA HIS A 207 8.32 -14.06 -4.49
C HIS A 207 7.29 -15.21 -4.46
N GLY A 208 7.19 -16.03 -5.52
CA GLY A 208 6.24 -17.14 -5.59
C GLY A 208 4.77 -16.70 -5.62
N TRP A 209 4.47 -15.51 -6.14
CA TRP A 209 3.12 -14.97 -6.21
C TRP A 209 2.34 -15.49 -7.41
N LYS A 210 1.04 -15.71 -7.22
CA LYS A 210 0.10 -15.98 -8.33
C LYS A 210 -0.41 -14.65 -8.87
N CYS A 211 0.09 -14.23 -10.04
CA CYS A 211 -0.15 -12.88 -10.55
C CYS A 211 -1.06 -12.75 -11.78
N GLY A 212 -1.77 -13.81 -12.19
CA GLY A 212 -2.40 -13.88 -13.53
C GLY A 212 -1.59 -14.78 -14.47
N PRO A 213 -1.97 -14.89 -15.76
CA PRO A 213 -1.51 -15.97 -16.63
C PRO A 213 0.02 -16.06 -16.62
N ALA A 214 0.47 -17.28 -16.35
CA ALA A 214 1.83 -17.64 -16.05
C ALA A 214 2.81 -16.91 -16.98
N ALA A 215 3.86 -16.34 -16.38
CA ALA A 215 5.06 -15.95 -17.10
C ALA A 215 5.60 -17.18 -17.87
N GLY A 216 5.14 -17.37 -19.11
CA GLY A 216 5.44 -18.58 -19.89
C GLY A 216 4.31 -19.11 -20.78
N ALA A 217 3.62 -18.26 -21.55
CA ALA A 217 2.88 -18.70 -22.75
C ALA A 217 2.49 -17.48 -23.61
N GLY A 218 3.42 -16.92 -24.39
CA GLY A 218 3.09 -15.79 -25.26
C GLY A 218 4.26 -15.16 -26.01
N ALA A 219 5.30 -15.92 -26.33
CA ALA A 219 6.33 -15.51 -27.27
C ALA A 219 6.75 -16.74 -28.07
N GLY A 220 5.95 -17.10 -29.08
CA GLY A 220 6.26 -18.21 -29.97
C GLY A 220 5.10 -18.56 -30.89
N ALA A 221 5.38 -18.49 -32.20
CA ALA A 221 4.53 -18.79 -33.37
C ALA A 221 3.49 -17.70 -33.73
N GLY A 222 3.51 -17.05 -34.90
CA GLY A 222 4.19 -17.41 -36.15
C GLY A 222 4.60 -16.19 -36.97
N ALA A 223 5.85 -16.25 -37.43
CA ALA A 223 6.23 -15.81 -38.76
C ALA A 223 6.09 -17.01 -39.71
N GLY A 224 5.63 -16.77 -40.94
CA GLY A 224 5.45 -17.75 -42.03
C GLY A 224 4.00 -18.25 -42.10
N ALA A 225 3.27 -18.15 -43.22
CA ALA A 225 3.60 -17.87 -44.62
C ALA A 225 2.56 -16.91 -45.25
#